data_AF-A0A8X7QDS2-F1
#
_entry.id   AF-A0A8X7QDS2-F1
#
_cell.length_a   1.000
_cell.length_b   1.000
_cell.length_c   1.000
_cell.angle_alpha   90.00
_cell.angle_beta   90.00
_cell.angle_gamma   90.00
#
_symmetry.space_group_name_H-M   'P 1'
#
loop_
_entity.id
_entity.type
_entity.pdbx_description
1 polymer ?
#
loop_
_entity_poly.entity_id
_entity_poly.type
_entity_poly.pdbx_seq_one_letter_code
_entity_poly.pdbx_strand_id
1 'polypeptide(L)'
;MRTLASLKKQIARAIKQIRATKDNIVSTQDPFAGSYVILYVTSQVQNLKMFSMDIVLADFYKACIYTVPKHIINSQSGWDSDAYHRLASTVRRYGALVQTDICVGNAHNIHEIEHGWAWFARFLNKTSAYRGYCNSLKRISPDGRVWSIHQRYKSQFLKAVNVVREHFLPKLRAKKDAANLQTIITDITAYLDYQMSVSQGTCRKN
;
A
#
# COMPACT_ATOMS: atom_id res chain seq x y z
N MET A 1 40.92 -3.18 -5.93
CA MET A 1 39.89 -2.65 -6.86
C MET A 1 38.90 -3.76 -7.19
N ARG A 2 37.59 -3.60 -6.90
CA ARG A 2 36.57 -4.52 -7.43
C ARG A 2 36.42 -4.24 -8.93
N THR A 3 36.60 -5.25 -9.77
CA THR A 3 36.45 -5.12 -11.21
C THR A 3 34.97 -4.94 -11.59
N LEU A 4 34.69 -4.17 -12.64
CA LEU A 4 33.33 -3.91 -13.14
C LEU A 4 32.55 -5.21 -13.40
N ALA A 5 33.24 -6.26 -13.87
CA ALA A 5 32.67 -7.58 -14.09
C ALA A 5 32.21 -8.27 -12.79
N SER A 6 33.00 -8.13 -11.72
CA SER A 6 32.65 -8.67 -10.39
C SER A 6 31.40 -7.98 -9.82
N LEU A 7 31.31 -6.66 -9.98
CA LEU A 7 30.15 -5.89 -9.54
C LEU A 7 28.87 -6.28 -10.31
N LYS A 8 28.95 -6.38 -11.65
CA LYS A 8 27.81 -6.82 -12.48
C LYS A 8 27.30 -8.21 -12.07
N LYS A 9 28.22 -9.15 -11.77
CA LYS A 9 27.86 -10.51 -11.32
C LYS A 9 27.19 -10.52 -9.95
N GLN A 10 27.63 -9.65 -9.02
CA GLN A 10 26.99 -9.49 -7.72
C GLN A 10 25.58 -8.90 -7.85
N ILE A 11 25.40 -7.87 -8.67
CA ILE A 11 24.08 -7.26 -8.94
C ILE A 11 23.12 -8.29 -9.53
N ALA A 12 23.54 -9.06 -10.54
CA ALA A 12 22.70 -10.08 -11.16
C ALA A 12 22.24 -11.17 -10.17
N ARG A 13 23.12 -11.59 -9.26
CA ARG A 13 22.79 -12.55 -8.19
C ARG A 13 21.79 -11.98 -7.18
N ALA A 14 22.00 -10.74 -6.76
CA ALA A 14 21.08 -10.04 -5.86
C ALA A 14 19.69 -9.91 -6.48
N ILE A 15 19.60 -9.50 -7.75
CA ILE A 15 18.33 -9.43 -8.50
C ILE A 15 17.64 -10.79 -8.56
N LYS A 16 18.38 -11.86 -8.86
CA LYS A 16 17.81 -13.22 -8.92
C LYS A 16 17.27 -13.66 -7.56
N GLN A 17 18.01 -13.41 -6.48
CA GLN A 17 17.56 -13.72 -5.12
C GLN A 17 16.30 -12.91 -4.75
N ILE A 18 16.31 -11.60 -4.97
CA ILE A 18 15.15 -10.74 -4.69
C ILE A 18 13.90 -11.23 -5.43
N ARG A 19 14.02 -11.59 -6.72
CA ARG A 19 12.90 -12.12 -7.52
C ARG A 19 12.42 -13.48 -7.01
N ALA A 20 13.33 -14.41 -6.70
CA ALA A 20 12.97 -15.72 -6.18
C ALA A 20 12.30 -15.62 -4.78
N THR A 21 12.81 -14.76 -3.90
CA THR A 21 12.19 -14.50 -2.60
C THR A 21 10.83 -13.85 -2.77
N LYS A 22 10.70 -12.89 -3.70
CA LYS A 22 9.42 -12.27 -4.05
C LYS A 22 8.39 -13.32 -4.48
N ASP A 23 8.71 -14.23 -5.39
CA ASP A 23 7.72 -15.19 -5.89
C ASP A 23 7.19 -16.10 -4.77
N ASN A 24 8.06 -16.49 -3.83
CA ASN A 24 7.69 -17.24 -2.62
C ASN A 24 6.92 -16.39 -1.59
N ILE A 25 7.15 -15.08 -1.55
CA ILE A 25 6.42 -14.15 -0.67
C ILE A 25 5.08 -13.75 -1.34
N VAL A 26 4.99 -13.73 -2.67
CA VAL A 26 3.74 -13.48 -3.41
C VAL A 26 2.67 -14.53 -3.09
N SER A 27 3.07 -15.74 -2.71
CA SER A 27 2.16 -16.77 -2.20
C SER A 27 1.87 -16.69 -0.70
N THR A 28 2.62 -15.92 0.12
CA THR A 28 2.32 -15.82 1.57
C THR A 28 1.03 -15.04 1.82
N GLN A 29 0.12 -15.65 2.58
CA GLN A 29 -1.17 -15.07 2.99
C GLN A 29 -1.01 -13.80 3.85
N ASP A 30 0.12 -13.69 4.58
CA ASP A 30 0.43 -12.56 5.47
C ASP A 30 1.29 -11.50 4.77
N PRO A 31 0.74 -10.30 4.49
CA PRO A 31 1.47 -9.23 3.83
C PRO A 31 2.57 -8.59 4.69
N PHE A 32 2.49 -8.64 6.03
CA PHE A 32 3.48 -8.04 6.93
C PHE A 32 4.72 -8.92 7.07
N ALA A 33 4.52 -10.22 7.31
CA ALA A 33 5.63 -11.19 7.32
C ALA A 33 6.40 -11.13 5.99
N GLY A 34 5.68 -11.08 4.87
CA GLY A 34 6.28 -10.92 3.55
C GLY A 34 7.05 -9.60 3.39
N SER A 35 6.48 -8.50 3.86
CA SER A 35 7.13 -7.18 3.81
C SER A 35 8.41 -7.14 4.65
N TYR A 36 8.40 -7.76 5.82
CA TYR A 36 9.57 -7.86 6.69
C TYR A 36 10.72 -8.59 5.99
N VAL A 37 10.44 -9.73 5.35
CA VAL A 37 11.47 -10.48 4.61
C VAL A 37 12.02 -9.67 3.43
N ILE A 38 11.17 -8.97 2.68
CA ILE A 38 11.62 -8.08 1.59
C ILE A 38 12.57 -7.01 2.13
N LEU A 39 12.17 -6.31 3.20
CA LEU A 39 12.99 -5.26 3.82
C LEU A 39 14.29 -5.82 4.39
N TYR A 40 14.24 -6.99 5.03
CA TYR A 40 15.42 -7.67 5.55
C TYR A 40 16.38 -8.01 4.41
N VAL A 41 15.94 -8.75 3.38
CA VAL A 41 16.79 -9.15 2.25
C VAL A 41 17.36 -7.94 1.52
N THR A 42 16.56 -6.91 1.27
CA THR A 42 17.04 -5.68 0.61
C THR A 42 18.05 -4.91 1.46
N SER A 43 18.00 -5.02 2.80
CA SER A 43 19.01 -4.43 3.69
C SER A 43 20.32 -5.21 3.76
N GLN A 44 20.29 -6.53 3.54
CA GLN A 44 21.51 -7.38 3.52
C GLN A 44 22.39 -7.12 2.29
N VAL A 45 21.86 -6.53 1.22
CA VAL A 45 22.64 -6.18 0.03
C VAL A 45 23.39 -4.86 0.27
N GLN A 46 24.58 -4.94 0.88
CA GLN A 46 25.43 -3.77 1.16
C GLN A 46 25.68 -2.92 -0.10
N ASN A 47 25.69 -1.59 0.04
CA ASN A 47 25.86 -0.56 -1.00
C ASN A 47 24.79 -0.52 -2.12
N LEU A 48 23.79 -1.41 -2.11
CA LEU A 48 22.74 -1.49 -3.13
C LEU A 48 21.33 -1.54 -2.53
N LYS A 49 21.18 -1.17 -1.25
CA LYS A 49 19.89 -1.12 -0.56
C LYS A 49 18.86 -0.26 -1.33
N MET A 50 19.27 0.93 -1.78
CA MET A 50 18.42 1.84 -2.54
C MET A 50 18.02 1.23 -3.90
N PHE A 51 18.99 0.73 -4.65
CA PHE A 51 18.77 0.06 -5.93
C PHE A 51 17.85 -1.18 -5.82
N SER A 52 18.00 -1.95 -4.74
CA SER A 52 17.18 -3.14 -4.48
C SER A 52 15.73 -2.76 -4.19
N MET A 53 15.52 -1.67 -3.45
CA MET A 53 14.18 -1.13 -3.20
C MET A 53 13.53 -0.61 -4.48
N ASP A 54 14.29 0.06 -5.36
CA ASP A 54 13.77 0.52 -6.66
C ASP A 54 13.27 -0.64 -7.53
N ILE A 55 13.95 -1.79 -7.51
CA ILE A 55 13.50 -2.99 -8.22
C ILE A 55 12.18 -3.51 -7.64
N VAL A 56 12.07 -3.57 -6.31
CA VAL A 56 10.85 -3.98 -5.62
C VAL A 56 9.69 -3.04 -5.98
N LEU A 57 9.93 -1.73 -5.97
CA LEU A 57 8.93 -0.72 -6.33
C LEU A 57 8.52 -0.83 -7.79
N ALA A 58 9.47 -1.00 -8.72
CA ALA A 58 9.17 -1.20 -10.13
C ALA A 58 8.24 -2.40 -10.36
N ASP A 59 8.43 -3.48 -9.59
CA ASP A 59 7.56 -4.64 -9.64
C ASP A 59 6.15 -4.36 -9.10
N PHE A 60 6.02 -3.60 -8.01
CA PHE A 60 4.71 -3.13 -7.53
C PHE A 60 4.00 -2.28 -8.59
N TYR A 61 4.74 -1.39 -9.24
CA TYR A 61 4.20 -0.46 -10.23
C TYR A 61 3.75 -1.19 -11.49
N LYS A 62 4.49 -2.23 -11.90
CA LYS A 62 4.12 -3.13 -13.00
C LYS A 62 2.89 -3.98 -12.66
N ALA A 63 2.82 -4.51 -11.44
CA ALA A 63 1.73 -5.40 -11.02
C ALA A 63 0.41 -4.66 -10.75
N CYS A 64 0.49 -3.43 -10.24
CA CYS A 64 -0.69 -2.65 -9.89
C CYS A 64 -0.45 -1.16 -10.13
N ILE A 65 -1.11 -0.63 -11.14
CA ILE A 65 -1.07 0.79 -11.49
C ILE A 65 -1.56 1.71 -10.37
N TYR A 66 -2.26 1.19 -9.36
CA TYR A 66 -2.69 2.01 -8.22
C TYR A 66 -1.64 2.12 -7.11
N THR A 67 -0.52 1.40 -7.17
CA THR A 67 0.59 1.56 -6.20
C THR A 67 1.37 2.87 -6.39
N VAL A 68 1.28 3.47 -7.58
CA VAL A 68 1.52 4.91 -7.79
C VAL A 68 0.27 5.44 -8.45
N PRO A 69 -0.58 6.23 -7.79
CA PRO A 69 -1.80 6.76 -8.39
C PRO A 69 -1.47 7.70 -9.58
N LYS A 70 -1.17 7.11 -10.74
CA LYS A 70 -0.92 7.80 -12.01
C LYS A 70 -2.22 7.89 -12.80
N HIS A 71 -2.32 8.94 -13.59
CA HIS A 71 -3.48 9.30 -14.41
C HIS A 71 -3.68 8.27 -15.54
N ILE A 72 -4.25 7.09 -15.26
CA ILE A 72 -4.66 6.18 -16.33
C ILE A 72 -6.17 5.98 -16.25
N ILE A 73 -6.87 6.70 -17.11
CA ILE A 73 -8.27 6.45 -17.45
C ILE A 73 -8.26 5.20 -18.33
N ASN A 74 -8.15 4.01 -17.73
CA ASN A 74 -8.27 2.78 -18.51
C ASN A 74 -9.75 2.38 -18.57
N SER A 75 -10.23 2.02 -19.77
CA SER A 75 -11.58 1.50 -19.99
C SER A 75 -11.78 0.25 -19.13
N GLN A 76 -12.61 0.38 -18.11
CA GLN A 76 -12.84 -0.60 -17.05
C GLN A 76 -13.65 -1.83 -17.51
N SER A 77 -13.98 -1.90 -18.80
CA SER A 77 -14.92 -2.83 -19.43
C SER A 77 -14.39 -4.25 -19.64
N GLY A 78 -13.25 -4.62 -19.03
CA GLY A 78 -12.65 -5.95 -19.25
C GLY A 78 -11.99 -6.60 -18.03
N TRP A 79 -12.23 -6.11 -16.81
CA TRP A 79 -11.59 -6.65 -15.61
C TRP A 79 -12.49 -7.70 -14.96
N ASP A 80 -12.00 -8.94 -14.87
CA ASP A 80 -12.66 -10.03 -14.15
C ASP A 80 -12.42 -9.92 -12.61
N SER A 81 -13.09 -10.80 -11.85
CA SER A 81 -12.96 -10.83 -10.38
C SER A 81 -11.52 -11.08 -9.94
N ASP A 82 -10.78 -11.93 -10.64
CA ASP A 82 -9.42 -12.32 -10.30
C ASP A 82 -8.44 -11.17 -10.47
N ALA A 83 -8.59 -10.36 -11.52
CA ALA A 83 -7.84 -9.14 -11.75
C ALA A 83 -8.05 -8.15 -10.58
N TYR A 84 -9.28 -8.00 -10.09
CA TYR A 84 -9.56 -7.18 -8.91
C TYR A 84 -8.94 -7.75 -7.63
N HIS A 85 -8.95 -9.08 -7.45
CA HIS A 85 -8.30 -9.72 -6.30
C HIS A 85 -6.78 -9.50 -6.30
N ARG A 86 -6.13 -9.67 -7.45
CA ARG A 86 -4.68 -9.43 -7.63
C ARG A 86 -4.30 -7.98 -7.39
N LEU A 87 -5.12 -7.05 -7.87
CA LEU A 87 -4.92 -5.62 -7.66
C LEU A 87 -4.94 -5.28 -6.17
N ALA A 88 -6.00 -5.72 -5.49
CA ALA A 88 -6.25 -5.37 -4.11
C ALA A 88 -5.25 -6.08 -3.17
N SER A 89 -4.79 -7.29 -3.50
CA SER A 89 -3.71 -7.96 -2.77
C SER A 89 -2.37 -7.23 -2.94
N THR A 90 -2.09 -6.71 -4.13
CA THR A 90 -0.87 -5.93 -4.41
C THR A 90 -0.85 -4.61 -3.63
N VAL A 91 -1.97 -3.87 -3.61
CA VAL A 91 -2.09 -2.63 -2.80
C VAL A 91 -1.97 -2.92 -1.31
N ARG A 92 -2.63 -3.98 -0.81
CA ARG A 92 -2.53 -4.40 0.59
C ARG A 92 -1.08 -4.65 1.00
N ARG A 93 -0.31 -5.29 0.12
CA ARG A 93 1.09 -5.59 0.37
C ARG A 93 1.98 -4.36 0.30
N TYR A 94 1.74 -3.46 -0.64
CA TYR A 94 2.41 -2.15 -0.66
C TYR A 94 2.15 -1.38 0.64
N GLY A 95 0.91 -1.40 1.13
CA GLY A 95 0.54 -0.81 2.41
C GLY A 95 1.27 -1.44 3.60
N ALA A 96 1.45 -2.77 3.61
CA ALA A 96 2.26 -3.43 4.63
C ALA A 96 3.75 -3.06 4.52
N LEU A 97 4.29 -2.96 3.31
CA LEU A 97 5.69 -2.60 3.06
C LEU A 97 6.05 -1.22 3.62
N VAL A 98 5.20 -0.21 3.40
CA VAL A 98 5.47 1.16 3.91
C VAL A 98 5.32 1.30 5.43
N GLN A 99 4.69 0.32 6.10
CA GLN A 99 4.42 0.34 7.54
C GLN A 99 5.31 -0.60 8.32
N THR A 100 5.87 -1.60 7.66
CA THR A 100 6.75 -2.56 8.30
C THR A 100 8.05 -1.86 8.65
N ASP A 101 8.40 -1.93 9.92
CA ASP A 101 9.70 -1.53 10.39
C ASP A 101 10.60 -2.77 10.53
N ILE A 102 11.88 -2.59 10.24
CA ILE A 102 12.90 -3.60 10.46
C ILE A 102 13.88 -3.03 11.47
N CYS A 103 13.94 -3.61 12.67
CA CYS A 103 14.89 -3.20 13.70
C CYS A 103 16.05 -4.21 13.79
N VAL A 104 16.74 -4.45 12.67
CA VAL A 104 17.89 -5.37 12.65
C VAL A 104 19.17 -4.58 12.34
N GLY A 105 20.00 -4.38 13.36
CA GLY A 105 21.20 -3.53 13.27
C GLY A 105 20.84 -2.07 12.97
N ASN A 106 21.56 -1.44 12.03
CA ASN A 106 21.32 -0.06 11.57
C ASN A 106 20.40 0.02 10.32
N ALA A 107 19.70 -1.05 10.00
CA ALA A 107 18.87 -1.10 8.80
C ALA A 107 17.43 -0.70 9.13
N HIS A 108 17.01 0.49 8.71
CA HIS A 108 15.60 0.94 8.78
C HIS A 108 14.91 0.76 7.42
N ASN A 109 13.58 0.75 7.38
CA ASN A 109 12.86 0.84 6.12
C ASN A 109 13.19 2.16 5.42
N ILE A 110 13.64 2.13 4.15
CA ILE A 110 13.94 3.38 3.40
C ILE A 110 12.72 3.89 2.63
N HIS A 111 11.66 3.09 2.56
CA HIS A 111 10.40 3.39 1.91
C HIS A 111 9.28 3.49 2.95
N GLU A 112 9.50 4.38 3.91
CA GLU A 112 8.71 4.51 5.13
C GLU A 112 7.28 5.01 4.91
N ILE A 113 6.58 5.18 6.02
CA ILE A 113 5.19 5.61 6.11
C ILE A 113 4.89 6.96 5.42
N GLU A 114 5.91 7.80 5.20
CA GLU A 114 5.82 9.04 4.42
C GLU A 114 5.40 8.78 2.96
N HIS A 115 5.93 7.72 2.35
CA HIS A 115 5.53 7.29 1.01
C HIS A 115 4.10 6.76 0.99
N GLY A 116 3.66 6.12 2.09
CA GLY A 116 2.28 5.71 2.32
C GLY A 116 1.33 6.92 2.43
N TRP A 117 1.75 7.97 3.12
CA TRP A 117 0.98 9.22 3.23
C TRP A 117 0.87 9.95 1.89
N ALA A 118 1.98 10.09 1.17
CA ALA A 118 1.97 10.69 -0.17
C ALA A 118 1.12 9.89 -1.16
N TRP A 119 1.11 8.56 -1.04
CA TRP A 119 0.18 7.70 -1.78
C TRP A 119 -1.28 8.02 -1.43
N PHE A 120 -1.60 8.11 -0.14
CA PHE A 120 -2.95 8.40 0.35
C PHE A 120 -3.42 9.79 -0.09
N ALA A 121 -2.60 10.82 0.02
CA ALA A 121 -2.93 12.17 -0.44
C ALA A 121 -3.17 12.21 -1.97
N ARG A 122 -2.29 11.56 -2.76
CA ARG A 122 -2.49 11.43 -4.23
C ARG A 122 -3.77 10.68 -4.56
N PHE A 123 -4.11 9.68 -3.75
CA PHE A 123 -5.36 8.94 -3.86
C PHE A 123 -6.56 9.87 -3.58
N LEU A 124 -6.54 10.65 -2.51
CA LEU A 124 -7.67 11.53 -2.18
C LEU A 124 -7.85 12.69 -3.17
N ASN A 125 -6.75 13.24 -3.69
CA ASN A 125 -6.78 14.32 -4.67
C ASN A 125 -7.32 13.88 -6.04
N LYS A 126 -7.51 12.58 -6.26
CA LYS A 126 -8.07 12.01 -7.49
C LYS A 126 -9.56 11.69 -7.31
N THR A 127 -10.40 12.48 -7.96
CA THR A 127 -11.88 12.47 -7.87
C THR A 127 -12.57 11.33 -8.62
N SER A 128 -11.85 10.46 -9.31
CA SER A 128 -12.47 9.41 -10.10
C SER A 128 -12.65 8.13 -9.27
N ALA A 129 -13.80 8.06 -8.59
CA ALA A 129 -14.13 6.99 -7.67
C ALA A 129 -14.50 5.70 -8.43
N TYR A 130 -13.53 4.84 -8.73
CA TYR A 130 -13.72 3.63 -9.55
C TYR A 130 -13.79 2.35 -8.71
N ARG A 131 -14.39 1.28 -9.24
CA ARG A 131 -14.58 0.00 -8.50
C ARG A 131 -13.26 -0.62 -8.01
N GLY A 132 -12.23 -0.68 -8.86
CA GLY A 132 -10.91 -1.20 -8.47
C GLY A 132 -10.20 -0.35 -7.41
N TYR A 133 -10.52 0.94 -7.40
CA TYR A 133 -10.02 1.93 -6.46
C TYR A 133 -10.61 1.74 -5.06
N CYS A 134 -11.92 1.50 -4.98
CA CYS A 134 -12.62 1.25 -3.72
C CYS A 134 -12.26 -0.10 -3.10
N ASN A 135 -12.08 -1.14 -3.92
CA ASN A 135 -11.57 -2.44 -3.46
C ASN A 135 -10.17 -2.33 -2.85
N SER A 136 -9.33 -1.46 -3.42
CA SER A 136 -7.98 -1.22 -2.90
C SER A 136 -8.04 -0.53 -1.52
N LEU A 137 -8.90 0.48 -1.36
CA LEU A 137 -9.10 1.16 -0.07
C LEU A 137 -9.66 0.19 0.99
N LYS A 138 -10.69 -0.61 0.65
CA LYS A 138 -11.29 -1.61 1.54
C LYS A 138 -10.26 -2.58 2.11
N ARG A 139 -9.23 -2.97 1.34
CA ARG A 139 -8.24 -3.96 1.80
C ARG A 139 -7.10 -3.37 2.63
N ILE A 140 -6.90 -2.06 2.61
CA ILE A 140 -5.97 -1.42 3.55
C ILE A 140 -6.55 -1.51 4.97
N SER A 141 -7.86 -1.36 5.13
CA SER A 141 -8.55 -1.23 6.43
C SER A 141 -8.51 -2.41 7.43
N PRO A 142 -8.66 -3.71 7.09
CA PRO A 142 -9.12 -4.70 8.07
C PRO A 142 -8.08 -5.14 9.11
N ASP A 143 -6.78 -5.01 8.85
CA ASP A 143 -5.74 -5.58 9.74
C ASP A 143 -4.93 -4.53 10.50
N GLY A 144 -5.54 -3.41 10.90
CA GLY A 144 -4.85 -2.39 11.71
C GLY A 144 -3.82 -1.54 10.94
N ARG A 145 -3.80 -1.57 9.61
CA ARG A 145 -2.80 -0.84 8.80
C ARG A 145 -2.94 0.68 8.85
N VAL A 146 -4.14 1.23 8.93
CA VAL A 146 -4.27 2.71 9.01
C VAL A 146 -3.90 3.24 10.39
N TRP A 147 -3.77 2.36 11.40
CA TRP A 147 -3.40 2.73 12.75
C TRP A 147 -2.03 3.38 12.83
N SER A 148 -1.03 2.88 12.10
CA SER A 148 0.31 3.48 12.07
C SER A 148 0.31 4.88 11.42
N ILE A 149 -0.51 5.08 10.38
CA ILE A 149 -0.67 6.38 9.71
C ILE A 149 -1.39 7.35 10.66
N HIS A 150 -2.44 6.89 11.32
CA HIS A 150 -3.14 7.68 12.33
C HIS A 150 -2.20 8.04 13.50
N GLN A 151 -1.40 7.10 14.00
CA GLN A 151 -0.46 7.33 15.10
C GLN A 151 0.63 8.35 14.71
N ARG A 152 1.11 8.31 13.45
CA ARG A 152 2.13 9.24 12.94
C ARG A 152 1.58 10.64 12.64
N TYR A 153 0.43 10.74 11.98
CA TYR A 153 -0.11 12.01 11.45
C TYR A 153 -1.28 12.59 12.26
N LYS A 154 -1.80 11.86 13.24
CA LYS A 154 -2.80 12.28 14.24
C LYS A 154 -3.98 13.05 13.62
N SER A 155 -4.12 14.33 13.98
CA SER A 155 -5.19 15.20 13.51
C SER A 155 -5.20 15.43 12.00
N GLN A 156 -4.05 15.37 11.31
CA GLN A 156 -3.99 15.51 9.85
C GLN A 156 -4.61 14.30 9.15
N PHE A 157 -4.41 13.09 9.70
CA PHE A 157 -5.08 11.90 9.20
C PHE A 157 -6.61 12.02 9.35
N LEU A 158 -7.09 12.54 10.48
CA LEU A 158 -8.53 12.76 10.68
C LEU A 158 -9.13 13.75 9.68
N LYS A 159 -8.41 14.83 9.33
CA LYS A 159 -8.84 15.76 8.27
C LYS A 159 -8.97 15.06 6.91
N ALA A 160 -8.01 14.20 6.57
CA ALA A 160 -8.06 13.43 5.33
C ALA A 160 -9.22 12.41 5.33
N VAL A 161 -9.51 11.79 6.47
CA VAL A 161 -10.70 10.93 6.65
C VAL A 161 -12.01 11.73 6.49
N ASN A 162 -12.09 12.95 7.04
CA ASN A 162 -13.24 13.83 6.81
C ASN A 162 -13.44 14.12 5.32
N VAL A 163 -12.37 14.39 4.58
CA VAL A 163 -12.44 14.59 3.11
C VAL A 163 -13.01 13.35 2.42
N VAL A 164 -12.62 12.14 2.82
CA VAL A 164 -13.22 10.90 2.29
C VAL A 164 -14.72 10.87 2.58
N ARG A 165 -15.11 11.14 3.81
CA ARG A 165 -16.50 11.06 4.25
C ARG A 165 -17.39 12.07 3.54
N GLU A 166 -16.94 13.31 3.45
CA GLU A 166 -17.75 14.46 2.99
C GLU A 166 -17.72 14.64 1.48
N HIS A 167 -16.62 14.27 0.81
CA HIS A 167 -16.46 14.52 -0.62
C HIS A 167 -16.37 13.25 -1.47
N PHE A 168 -15.82 12.15 -0.93
CA PHE A 168 -15.59 10.94 -1.71
C PHE A 168 -16.76 9.95 -1.63
N LEU A 169 -17.28 9.67 -0.43
CA LEU A 169 -18.42 8.75 -0.25
C LEU A 169 -19.69 9.23 -0.98
N PRO A 170 -20.08 10.52 -0.97
CA PRO A 170 -21.26 10.96 -1.70
C PRO A 170 -21.12 10.79 -3.21
N LYS A 171 -19.94 11.07 -3.76
CA LYS A 171 -19.63 10.86 -5.19
C LYS A 171 -19.69 9.37 -5.57
N LEU A 172 -19.31 8.48 -4.65
CA LEU A 172 -19.44 7.04 -4.84
C LEU A 172 -20.89 6.58 -4.81
N ARG A 173 -21.69 7.07 -3.85
CA ARG A 173 -23.11 6.73 -3.73
C ARG A 173 -23.93 7.21 -4.93
N ALA A 174 -23.53 8.33 -5.55
CA ALA A 174 -24.14 8.84 -6.76
C ALA A 174 -23.91 7.95 -8.00
N LYS A 175 -22.90 7.06 -7.99
CA LYS A 175 -22.69 6.07 -9.05
C LYS A 175 -23.67 4.90 -8.84
N LYS A 176 -24.67 4.82 -9.72
CA LYS A 176 -25.75 3.81 -9.66
C LYS A 176 -25.33 2.38 -10.03
N ASP A 177 -24.06 2.16 -10.37
CA ASP A 177 -23.61 0.89 -10.93
C ASP A 177 -22.97 -0.04 -9.90
N ALA A 178 -23.44 -1.30 -9.93
CA ALA A 178 -22.97 -2.51 -9.26
C ALA A 178 -23.44 -2.73 -7.80
N ALA A 179 -24.15 -3.85 -7.59
CA ALA A 179 -24.57 -4.38 -6.28
C ALA A 179 -23.42 -4.46 -5.26
N ASN A 180 -22.19 -4.71 -5.72
CA ASN A 180 -21.00 -4.81 -4.88
C ASN A 180 -20.44 -3.45 -4.42
N LEU A 181 -20.83 -2.34 -5.07
CA LEU A 181 -20.34 -1.00 -4.71
C LEU A 181 -20.91 -0.53 -3.37
N GLN A 182 -22.19 -0.83 -3.13
CA GLN A 182 -22.86 -0.48 -1.86
C GLN A 182 -22.23 -1.19 -0.68
N THR A 183 -21.91 -2.48 -0.80
CA THR A 183 -21.17 -3.22 0.24
C THR A 183 -19.82 -2.56 0.53
N ILE A 184 -19.07 -2.17 -0.50
CA ILE A 184 -17.78 -1.50 -0.32
C ILE A 184 -17.93 -0.13 0.36
N ILE A 185 -18.97 0.64 0.00
CA ILE A 185 -19.28 1.93 0.63
C ILE A 185 -19.61 1.72 2.11
N THR A 186 -20.44 0.74 2.44
CA THR A 186 -20.81 0.40 3.82
C THR A 186 -19.57 0.01 4.63
N ASP A 187 -18.71 -0.87 4.09
CA ASP A 187 -17.50 -1.31 4.78
C ASP A 187 -16.52 -0.16 5.03
N ILE A 188 -16.30 0.71 4.02
CA ILE A 188 -15.44 1.89 4.18
C ILE A 188 -16.05 2.82 5.22
N THR A 189 -17.37 3.05 5.20
CA THR A 189 -18.06 3.93 6.16
C THR A 189 -17.91 3.39 7.58
N ALA A 190 -18.27 2.14 7.82
CA ALA A 190 -18.16 1.48 9.12
C ALA A 190 -16.73 1.51 9.66
N TYR A 191 -15.74 1.34 8.79
CA TYR A 191 -14.34 1.44 9.15
C TYR A 191 -13.92 2.84 9.60
N LEU A 192 -14.30 3.87 8.83
CA LEU A 192 -13.97 5.26 9.16
C LEU A 192 -14.62 5.67 10.49
N ASP A 193 -15.87 5.25 10.71
CA ASP A 193 -16.61 5.53 11.95
C ASP A 193 -15.95 4.86 13.16
N TYR A 194 -15.48 3.61 13.00
CA TYR A 194 -14.69 2.93 14.04
C TYR A 194 -13.37 3.64 14.35
N GLN A 195 -12.61 4.08 13.33
CA GLN A 195 -11.35 4.79 13.57
C GLN A 195 -11.57 6.14 14.27
N MET A 196 -12.65 6.84 13.95
CA MET A 196 -13.03 8.08 14.62
C MET A 196 -13.42 7.87 16.08
N SER A 197 -14.18 6.82 16.39
CA SER A 197 -14.60 6.54 17.77
C SER A 197 -13.41 6.17 18.67
N VAL A 198 -12.45 5.38 18.15
CA VAL A 198 -11.19 5.08 18.84
C VAL A 198 -10.35 6.36 19.07
N SER A 199 -10.35 7.27 18.11
CA SER A 199 -9.64 8.56 18.22
C SER A 199 -10.27 9.52 19.23
N GLN A 200 -11.61 9.53 19.34
CA GLN A 200 -12.33 10.35 20.33
C GLN A 200 -12.25 9.78 21.75
N GLY A 201 -12.22 8.45 21.90
CA GLY A 201 -12.06 7.79 23.20
C GLY A 201 -10.67 7.96 23.82
N THR A 202 -9.64 8.11 23.00
CA THR A 202 -8.26 8.38 23.45
C THR A 202 -8.03 9.85 23.83
N CYS A 203 -8.76 10.79 23.20
CA CYS A 203 -8.69 12.22 23.53
C CYS A 203 -9.39 12.60 24.85
N ARG A 204 -10.26 11.73 25.40
CA ARG A 204 -10.98 11.94 26.67
C ARG A 204 -10.24 11.42 27.91
N LYS A 205 -9.04 10.84 27.76
CA LYS A 205 -8.27 10.24 28.87
C LYS A 205 -6.96 10.97 29.22
N ASN A 206 -6.81 12.23 28.83
CA ASN A 206 -5.72 13.09 29.27
C ASN A 206 -6.26 14.34 29.96
#